data_AF-A0ABD0NFT5-F1
#
_entry.id   AF-A0ABD0NFT5-F1
#
_cell.length_a   1.000
_cell.length_b   1.000
_cell.length_c   1.000
_cell.angle_alpha   90.00
_cell.angle_beta   90.00
_cell.angle_gamma   90.00
#
_symmetry.space_group_name_H-M   'P 1'
#
loop_
_entity.id
_entity.type
_entity.pdbx_description
1 polymer ?
#
loop_
_entity_poly.entity_id
_entity_poly.type
_entity_poly.pdbx_seq_one_letter_code
_entity_poly.pdbx_strand_id
1 'polypeptide(L)' 'FLGPAADEACQFVTGVVGKNLLYLRKLNLSGCELGDTRVNQIAALLQDKH' A
#
# COMPACT_ATOMS: atom_id res chain seq x y z
N PHE A 1 -10.42 -7.08 8.07
CA PHE A 1 -10.22 -7.55 6.69
C PHE A 1 -10.13 -6.32 5.83
N LEU A 2 -9.04 -6.19 5.08
CA LEU A 2 -8.81 -5.06 4.19
C LEU A 2 -10.02 -4.86 3.27
N GLY A 3 -10.51 -3.63 3.16
CA GLY A 3 -11.45 -3.27 2.09
C GLY A 3 -10.79 -3.43 0.71
N PRO A 4 -11.56 -3.52 -0.38
CA PRO A 4 -11.02 -3.83 -1.71
C PRO A 4 -9.90 -2.87 -2.16
N ALA A 5 -10.04 -1.57 -1.87
CA ALA A 5 -8.99 -0.58 -2.18
C ALA A 5 -7.69 -0.80 -1.36
N ALA A 6 -7.82 -1.22 -0.11
CA ALA A 6 -6.68 -1.49 0.76
C ALA A 6 -5.98 -2.81 0.37
N ASP A 7 -6.74 -3.82 -0.06
CA ASP A 7 -6.18 -5.08 -0.56
C ASP A 7 -5.40 -4.88 -1.88
N GLU A 8 -5.96 -4.13 -2.83
CA GLU A 8 -5.28 -3.75 -4.07
C GLU A 8 -3.98 -2.96 -3.80
N ALA A 9 -4.01 -2.00 -2.88
CA ALA A 9 -2.81 -1.30 -2.45
C ALA A 9 -1.78 -2.24 -1.82
N CYS A 10 -2.22 -3.19 -0.99
CA CYS A 10 -1.33 -4.15 -0.34
C CYS A 10 -0.58 -5.01 -1.36
N GLN A 11 -1.29 -5.49 -2.39
CA GLN A 11 -0.72 -6.25 -3.50
C GLN A 11 0.28 -5.40 -4.30
N PHE A 12 -0.11 -4.17 -4.67
CA PHE A 12 0.78 -3.24 -5.39
C PHE A 12 2.07 -2.96 -4.61
N VAL A 13 1.95 -2.57 -3.34
CA VAL A 13 3.10 -2.22 -2.51
C VAL A 13 4.00 -3.44 -2.28
N THR A 14 3.41 -4.62 -2.05
CA THR A 14 4.19 -5.86 -1.93
C THR A 14 4.96 -6.16 -3.22
N GLY A 15 4.36 -5.92 -4.39
CA GLY A 15 5.03 -6.06 -5.69
C GLY A 15 6.17 -5.07 -5.90
N VAL A 16 5.99 -3.80 -5.49
CA VAL A 16 7.01 -2.75 -5.63
C VAL A 16 8.18 -2.95 -4.66
N VAL A 17 7.89 -3.22 -3.40
CA VAL A 17 8.90 -3.29 -2.33
C VAL A 17 9.53 -4.69 -2.26
N GLY A 18 8.86 -5.72 -2.79
CA GLY A 18 9.30 -7.11 -2.75
C GLY A 18 9.35 -7.69 -1.33
N LYS A 19 8.66 -7.08 -0.38
CA LYS A 19 8.65 -7.47 1.04
C LYS A 19 7.22 -7.49 1.55
N ASN A 20 6.99 -8.39 2.51
CA ASN A 20 5.71 -8.43 3.22
C ASN A 20 5.57 -7.19 4.13
N LEU A 21 4.49 -6.44 3.94
CA LEU A 21 4.17 -5.20 4.64
C LEU A 21 4.07 -5.35 6.16
N LEU A 22 3.68 -6.52 6.67
CA LEU A 22 3.53 -6.78 8.10
C LEU A 22 4.86 -6.69 8.87
N TYR A 23 6.00 -6.83 8.16
CA TYR A 23 7.34 -6.72 8.74
C TYR A 23 8.00 -5.36 8.48
N LEU A 24 7.32 -4.43 7.80
CA LEU A 24 7.88 -3.13 7.45
C LEU A 24 7.47 -2.06 8.47
N ARG A 25 8.46 -1.44 9.11
CA ARG A 25 8.25 -0.25 9.94
C ARG A 25 8.16 1.05 9.13
N LYS A 26 8.75 1.07 7.93
CA LYS A 26 8.80 2.24 7.05
C LYS A 26 8.55 1.79 5.62
N LEU A 27 7.57 2.43 4.98
CA LEU A 27 7.27 2.28 3.57
C LEU A 27 7.92 3.42 2.78
N ASN A 28 8.69 3.08 1.74
CA ASN A 28 9.26 4.06 0.82
C ASN A 28 8.77 3.77 -0.60
N LEU A 29 8.07 4.74 -1.19
CA LEU A 29 7.58 4.71 -2.58
C LEU A 29 8.20 5.84 -3.43
N SER A 30 9.33 6.41 -2.98
CA SER A 30 10.03 7.44 -3.75
C SER A 30 10.41 6.93 -5.13
N GLY A 31 10.10 7.71 -6.17
CA GLY A 31 10.39 7.34 -7.57
C GLY A 31 9.32 6.45 -8.21
N CYS A 32 8.27 6.06 -7.49
CA CYS A 32 7.06 5.50 -8.10
C CYS A 32 6.12 6.62 -8.51
N GLU A 33 5.72 6.66 -9.78
CA GLU A 33 4.63 7.52 -10.21
C GLU A 33 3.30 6.95 -9.71
N LEU A 34 2.65 7.68 -8.81
CA LEU A 34 1.36 7.32 -8.23
C LEU A 34 0.33 8.33 -8.73
N GLY A 35 -0.65 7.87 -9.52
CA GLY A 35 -1.83 8.67 -9.83
C GLY A 35 -2.80 8.72 -8.64
N ASP A 36 -3.79 9.62 -8.69
CA ASP A 36 -4.74 9.88 -7.60
C ASP A 36 -5.43 8.61 -7.07
N THR A 37 -5.84 7.72 -7.97
CA THR A 37 -6.44 6.43 -7.60
C THR A 37 -5.51 5.61 -6.70
N ARG A 38 -4.22 5.55 -7.05
CA ARG A 38 -3.20 4.80 -6.31
C ARG A 38 -2.97 5.42 -4.93
N VAL A 39 -2.91 6.75 -4.87
CA VAL A 39 -2.74 7.49 -3.61
C VAL A 39 -3.92 7.22 -2.67
N ASN A 40 -5.15 7.22 -3.17
CA ASN A 40 -6.34 6.92 -2.38
C ASN A 40 -6.37 5.49 -1.86
N GLN A 41 -5.99 4.51 -2.70
CA GLN A 41 -5.87 3.11 -2.28
C GLN A 41 -4.81 2.94 -1.18
N ILE A 42 -3.64 3.58 -1.31
CA ILE A 42 -2.59 3.55 -0.28
C ILE A 42 -3.08 4.23 1.01
N ALA A 43 -3.81 5.34 0.91
CA ALA A 43 -4.40 5.98 2.08
C ALA A 43 -5.40 5.05 2.80
N ALA A 44 -6.23 4.33 2.05
CA ALA A 44 -7.13 3.33 2.62
C ALA A 44 -6.37 2.18 3.31
N LEU A 45 -5.26 1.72 2.73
CA LEU A 45 -4.38 0.73 3.35
C LEU A 45 -3.76 1.23 4.66
N LEU A 46 -3.32 2.49 4.72
CA LEU A 46 -2.74 3.08 5.94
C LEU A 46 -3.78 3.37 7.04
N GLN A 47 -5.04 3.56 6.65
CA GLN A 47 -6.16 3.72 7.59
C GLN A 47 -6.69 2.39 8.12
N ASP A 48 -6.36 1.28 7.46
CA ASP A 48 -6.78 -0.04 7.90
C ASP A 48 -6.18 -0.34 9.28
N LYS A 49 -7.05 -0.67 10.22
CA LYS A 49 -6.66 -1.01 11.59
C LYS A 49 -6.45 -2.51 11.67
N HIS A 50 -5.18 -2.90 11.64
CA HIS A 50 -4.71 -4.24 11.99
C HIS A 50 -4.10 -4.26 13.39
#